data_AF-A0A699XGX0-F1
#
_entry.id   AF-A0A699XGX0-F1
#
_cell.length_a   1.000
_cell.length_b   1.000
_cell.length_c   1.000
_cell.angle_alpha   90.00
_cell.angle_beta   90.00
_cell.angle_gamma   90.00
#
_symmetry.space_group_name_H-M   'P 1'
#
loop_
_entity.id
_entity.type
_entity.pdbx_description
1 polymer ?
#
loop_
_entity_poly.entity_id
_entity_poly.type
_entity_poly.pdbx_seq_one_letter_code
_entity_poly.pdbx_strand_id
1 'polypeptide(L)'
;AMAAFLADRPWRRQLARLFAPAGADVAAVLAGRLPLWTHNDWHPSNLLWSAEGTVETIFDFGLADRSCALHDLATAIERSA
;
A
#
# COMPACT_ATOMS: atom_id res chain seq x y z
N ALA A 1 18.76 12.30 -1.26
CA ALA A 1 18.40 11.91 0.13
C ALA A 1 18.17 10.40 0.26
N MET A 2 17.15 9.80 -0.37
CA MET A 2 16.81 8.37 -0.21
C MET A 2 17.95 7.40 -0.59
N ALA A 3 18.61 7.62 -1.73
CA ALA A 3 19.71 6.75 -2.15
C ALA A 3 20.88 6.74 -1.13
N ALA A 4 21.24 7.91 -0.58
CA ALA A 4 22.26 8.02 0.45
C ALA A 4 21.82 7.36 1.77
N PHE A 5 20.56 7.52 2.18
CA PHE A 5 20.00 6.87 3.37
C PHE A 5 20.04 5.33 3.28
N LEU A 6 19.87 4.79 2.07
CA LEU A 6 19.89 3.36 1.81
C LEU A 6 21.30 2.79 1.59
N ALA A 7 22.33 3.62 1.40
CA ALA A 7 23.65 3.19 1.00
C ALA A 7 24.28 2.20 1.99
N ASP A 8 24.18 2.49 3.29
CA ASP A 8 24.80 1.68 4.36
C ASP A 8 23.85 0.63 4.94
N ARG A 9 22.67 0.44 4.34
CA ARG A 9 21.66 -0.51 4.82
C ARG A 9 21.64 -1.75 3.92
N PRO A 10 21.55 -2.97 4.48
CA PRO A 10 21.41 -4.19 3.70
C PRO A 10 19.98 -4.40 3.16
N TRP A 11 19.31 -3.33 2.73
CA TRP A 11 17.88 -3.30 2.40
C TRP A 11 17.51 -4.31 1.31
N ARG A 12 18.37 -4.49 0.30
CA ARG A 12 18.18 -5.49 -0.76
C ARG A 12 18.10 -6.91 -0.21
N ARG A 13 18.99 -7.25 0.73
CA ARG A 13 19.01 -8.57 1.39
C ARG A 13 17.79 -8.74 2.28
N GLN A 14 17.35 -7.69 2.96
CA GLN A 14 16.15 -7.71 3.81
C GLN A 14 14.88 -7.94 2.98
N LEU A 15 14.70 -7.19 1.88
CA LEU A 15 13.57 -7.40 0.96
C LEU A 15 13.61 -8.79 0.32
N ALA A 16 14.79 -9.26 -0.13
CA ALA A 16 14.91 -10.60 -0.70
C ALA A 16 14.48 -11.69 0.30
N ARG A 17 14.85 -11.57 1.57
CA ARG A 17 14.40 -12.50 2.63
C ARG A 17 12.90 -12.41 2.90
N LEU A 18 12.33 -11.20 2.87
CA LEU A 18 10.90 -10.99 3.07
C LEU A 18 10.05 -11.64 1.96
N PHE A 19 10.51 -11.52 0.70
CA PHE A 19 9.78 -12.05 -0.45
C PHE A 19 10.13 -13.50 -0.78
N ALA A 20 11.21 -14.06 -0.25
CA ALA A 20 11.59 -15.46 -0.48
C ALA A 20 10.46 -16.47 -0.22
N PRO A 21 9.62 -16.35 0.82
CA PRO A 21 8.52 -17.27 1.06
C PRO A 21 7.35 -17.13 0.08
N ALA A 22 7.23 -16.00 -0.63
CA ALA A 22 6.08 -15.75 -1.51
C ALA A 22 6.02 -16.73 -2.70
N GLY A 23 7.16 -17.35 -3.06
CA GLY A 23 7.26 -18.39 -4.10
C GLY A 23 6.93 -17.94 -5.53
N ALA A 24 6.34 -16.76 -5.67
CA ALA A 24 5.93 -16.12 -6.91
C ALA A 24 6.78 -14.88 -7.19
N ASP A 25 6.92 -14.56 -8.48
CA ASP A 25 7.43 -13.26 -8.89
C ASP A 25 6.37 -12.19 -8.55
N VAL A 26 6.53 -11.58 -7.38
CA VAL A 26 5.63 -10.54 -6.86
C VAL A 26 5.50 -9.39 -7.85
N ALA A 27 6.57 -9.03 -8.57
CA ALA A 27 6.51 -7.95 -9.55
C ALA A 27 5.61 -8.33 -10.73
N ALA A 28 5.73 -9.56 -11.25
CA ALA A 28 4.85 -10.07 -12.29
C ALA A 28 3.39 -10.16 -11.83
N VAL A 29 3.15 -10.63 -10.61
CA VAL A 29 1.80 -10.72 -10.02
C VAL A 29 1.15 -9.34 -9.87
N LEU A 30 1.92 -8.31 -9.50
CA LEU A 30 1.43 -6.94 -9.38
C LEU A 30 1.23 -6.28 -10.75
N ALA A 31 2.10 -6.56 -11.72
CA ALA A 31 1.96 -6.04 -13.09
C ALA A 31 0.69 -6.54 -13.80
N GLY A 32 0.18 -7.72 -13.43
CA GLY A 32 -1.08 -8.27 -13.95
C GLY A 32 -2.35 -7.69 -13.32
N ARG A 33 -2.25 -6.75 -12.37
CA ARG A 33 -3.43 -6.18 -11.70
C ARG A 33 -4.05 -5.06 -12.54
N LEU A 34 -5.38 -4.94 -12.45
CA LEU A 34 -6.11 -3.89 -13.13
C LEU A 34 -5.66 -2.52 -12.58
N PRO A 35 -5.17 -1.61 -13.44
CA PRO A 35 -4.84 -0.26 -13.02
C PRO A 35 -6.12 0.52 -12.68
N LEU A 36 -6.18 1.11 -11.50
CA LEU A 36 -7.32 1.88 -10.99
C LEU A 36 -6.82 3.19 -10.38
N TRP A 37 -7.67 4.22 -10.37
CA TRP A 37 -7.46 5.35 -9.48
C TRP A 37 -7.71 4.89 -8.04
N THR A 38 -6.69 5.01 -7.21
CA THR A 38 -6.68 4.57 -5.81
C THR A 38 -6.35 5.75 -4.92
N HIS A 39 -6.68 5.63 -3.63
CA HIS A 39 -6.40 6.69 -2.65
C HIS A 39 -4.91 6.77 -2.30
N ASN A 40 -4.22 5.63 -2.30
CA ASN A 40 -2.84 5.42 -1.86
C ASN A 40 -2.55 5.76 -0.39
N ASP A 41 -3.60 6.05 0.37
CA ASP A 41 -3.54 6.24 1.82
C ASP A 41 -4.87 5.87 2.49
N TRP A 42 -5.50 4.81 2.00
CA TRP A 42 -6.84 4.39 2.43
C TRP A 42 -6.79 3.71 3.79
N HIS A 43 -6.85 4.48 4.88
CA HIS A 43 -6.82 3.99 6.26
C HIS A 43 -7.91 4.64 7.14
N PRO A 44 -8.28 4.05 8.30
CA PRO A 44 -9.42 4.51 9.10
C PRO A 44 -9.45 6.00 9.46
N SER A 45 -8.30 6.63 9.67
CA SER A 45 -8.24 8.08 9.98
C SER A 45 -8.57 9.01 8.80
N ASN A 46 -8.64 8.50 7.57
CA ASN A 46 -9.06 9.23 6.36
C ASN A 46 -10.51 8.94 5.99
N LEU A 47 -11.25 8.28 6.88
CA LEU A 47 -12.64 7.87 6.70
C LEU A 47 -13.50 8.50 7.79
N LEU A 48 -14.63 9.08 7.41
CA LEU A 48 -15.70 9.42 8.35
C LEU A 48 -16.77 8.33 8.28
N TRP A 49 -17.27 7.93 9.45
CA TRP A 49 -18.15 6.78 9.62
C TRP A 49 -19.51 7.20 10.15
N SER A 50 -20.56 6.55 9.66
CA SER A 50 -21.91 6.66 10.21
C SER A 50 -22.00 6.00 11.59
N ALA A 51 -23.09 6.26 12.31
CA ALA A 51 -23.37 5.59 13.58
C ALA A 51 -23.52 4.07 13.43
N GLU A 52 -23.93 3.60 12.24
CA GLU A 52 -24.10 2.20 11.88
C GLU A 52 -22.79 1.54 11.41
N GLY A 53 -21.68 2.27 11.41
CA GLY A 53 -20.36 1.75 11.05
C GLY A 53 -20.13 1.64 9.54
N THR A 54 -20.83 2.44 8.74
CA THR A 54 -20.59 2.54 7.29
C THR A 54 -19.71 3.75 6.97
N VAL A 55 -18.88 3.66 5.93
CA VAL A 55 -18.06 4.81 5.49
C VAL A 55 -18.97 5.81 4.76
N GLU A 56 -19.07 7.03 5.29
CA GLU A 56 -19.88 8.12 4.69
C GLU A 56 -19.04 9.09 3.88
N THR A 57 -17.77 9.28 4.25
CA THR A 57 -16.89 10.23 3.57
C THR A 57 -15.47 9.73 3.56
N ILE A 58 -14.79 9.96 2.44
CA ILE A 58 -13.37 9.71 2.24
C ILE A 58 -12.72 11.06 1.96
N PHE A 59 -11.58 11.36 2.58
CA PHE A 59 -10.88 12.62 2.40
C PHE A 59 -9.35 12.41 2.41
N ASP A 60 -8.61 13.47 2.08
CA ASP A 60 -7.14 13.45 1.92
C ASP A 60 -6.62 12.65 0.71
N PHE A 61 -7.13 13.00 -0.48
CA PHE A 61 -6.69 12.40 -1.75
C PHE A 61 -5.33 12.93 -2.25
N GLY A 62 -4.49 13.50 -1.38
CA GLY A 62 -3.21 14.11 -1.78
C GLY A 62 -2.22 13.13 -2.42
N LEU A 63 -2.37 11.84 -2.15
CA LEU A 63 -1.55 10.75 -2.70
C LEU A 63 -2.25 9.95 -3.80
N ALA A 64 -3.49 10.31 -4.18
CA ALA A 64 -4.27 9.53 -5.12
C ALA A 64 -3.56 9.42 -6.49
N ASP A 65 -3.41 8.20 -7.00
CA ASP A 65 -2.73 7.92 -8.27
C ASP A 65 -3.30 6.68 -8.95
N ARG A 66 -2.87 6.43 -10.18
CA ARG A 66 -3.17 5.22 -10.94
C ARG A 66 -2.33 4.04 -10.46
N SER A 67 -2.82 3.33 -9.44
CA SER A 67 -2.21 2.09 -8.93
C SER A 67 -3.13 0.87 -9.11
N CYS A 68 -3.34 0.01 -8.10
CA CYS A 68 -4.29 -1.09 -8.11
C CYS A 68 -4.94 -1.26 -6.72
N ALA A 69 -6.13 -1.87 -6.66
CA ALA A 69 -6.88 -2.03 -5.40
C ALA A 69 -6.12 -2.76 -4.28
N LEU A 70 -5.16 -3.63 -4.62
CA LEU A 70 -4.32 -4.31 -3.61
C LEU A 70 -3.45 -3.33 -2.82
N HIS A 71 -3.11 -2.17 -3.39
CA HIS A 71 -2.33 -1.15 -2.72
C HIS A 71 -3.11 -0.53 -1.56
N ASP A 72 -4.34 -0.05 -1.81
CA ASP A 72 -5.21 0.50 -0.77
C ASP A 72 -5.56 -0.54 0.32
N LEU A 73 -5.78 -1.80 -0.07
CA LEU A 73 -6.00 -2.89 0.89
C LEU A 73 -4.78 -3.13 1.79
N ALA A 74 -3.57 -3.10 1.22
CA ALA A 74 -2.35 -3.26 2.00
C ALA A 74 -2.17 -2.13 3.02
N THR A 75 -2.43 -0.88 2.60
CA THR A 75 -2.39 0.29 3.50
C THR A 75 -3.44 0.18 4.61
N ALA A 76 -4.67 -0.21 4.29
CA ALA A 76 -5.72 -0.40 5.29
C ALA A 76 -5.33 -1.43 6.36
N ILE A 77 -4.74 -2.56 5.96
CA ILE A 77 -4.29 -3.61 6.88
C ILE A 77 -3.12 -3.11 7.74
N GLU A 78 -2.09 -2.51 7.13
CA GLU A 78 -0.90 -2.03 7.85
C GLU A 78 -1.24 -0.96 8.89
N ARG A 79 -2.19 -0.08 8.59
CA ARG A 79 -2.62 1.02 9.47
C ARG A 79 -3.70 0.62 10.50
N SER A 80 -4.20 -0.61 10.44
CA SER A 80 -5.23 -1.13 11.35
C SER A 80 -4.76 -2.27 12.26
N ALA A 81 -3.51 -2.73 12.09
CA ALA A 81 -2.88 -3.77 12.89
C ALA A 81 -2.23 -3.21 14.16
#